data_AF-A0A6M0GD98-F1
#
_entry.id   AF-A0A6M0GD98-F1
#
_cell.length_a   1.000
_cell.length_b   1.000
_cell.length_c   1.000
_cell.angle_alpha   90.00
_cell.angle_beta   90.00
_cell.angle_gamma   90.00
#
_symmetry.space_group_name_H-M   'P 1'
#
loop_
_entity.id
_entity.type
_entity.pdbx_description
1 polymer ?
#
loop_
_entity_poly.entity_id
_entity_poly.type
_entity_poly.pdbx_seq_one_letter_code
_entity_poly.pdbx_strand_id
1 'polypeptide(L)'
;FQSSETIKYTVVGDGEEVWIYRHDSAEYAVTNSEDFSEMFLIGFSSLIFVEFSTSIRESFSEVEITRENIINLIEIFLTSNDFQSDAPNLSGSRQTIQDQEYYMYEYRVPEEDMLFNAFVNPETATLEQLQFTVEDEGIDFVFTENIIQRIAEPLIAADAFSFSPPPGSTMVDSISIEPF
;
A
#
# COMPACT_ATOMS: atom_id res chain seq x y z
N PHE A 1 -0.44 -30.16 -18.59
CA PHE A 1 -0.40 -28.79 -18.07
C PHE A 1 -1.74 -28.15 -18.41
N GLN A 2 -2.69 -28.17 -17.48
CA GLN A 2 -3.90 -27.35 -17.59
C GLN A 2 -3.45 -25.89 -17.50
N SER A 3 -3.95 -25.01 -18.37
CA SER A 3 -3.75 -23.58 -18.17
C SER A 3 -4.46 -23.22 -16.88
N SER A 4 -3.73 -22.71 -15.88
CA SER A 4 -4.34 -22.00 -14.77
C SER A 4 -5.14 -20.84 -15.38
N GLU A 5 -6.46 -20.86 -15.23
CA GLU A 5 -7.27 -19.70 -15.61
C GLU A 5 -6.87 -18.53 -14.70
N THR A 6 -6.56 -17.39 -15.30
CA THR A 6 -6.25 -16.18 -14.52
C THR A 6 -7.54 -15.65 -13.90
N ILE A 7 -7.64 -15.77 -12.58
CA ILE A 7 -8.74 -15.15 -11.82
C ILE A 7 -8.47 -13.64 -11.72
N LYS A 8 -9.51 -12.84 -11.95
CA LYS A 8 -9.43 -11.38 -11.87
C LYS A 8 -10.23 -10.89 -10.69
N TYR A 9 -9.61 -9.98 -9.93
CA TYR A 9 -10.21 -9.29 -8.81
C TYR A 9 -10.23 -7.78 -9.07
N THR A 10 -11.23 -7.11 -8.53
CA THR A 10 -11.27 -5.64 -8.42
C THR A 10 -11.48 -5.30 -6.97
N VAL A 11 -10.51 -4.61 -6.38
CA VAL A 11 -10.56 -4.11 -5.01
C VAL A 11 -10.78 -2.61 -5.08
N VAL A 12 -11.75 -2.13 -4.30
CA VAL A 12 -12.11 -0.72 -4.23
C VAL A 12 -12.31 -0.37 -2.77
N GLY A 13 -11.76 0.73 -2.29
CA GLY A 13 -12.02 1.22 -0.94
C GLY A 13 -12.31 2.71 -0.95
N ASP A 14 -13.25 3.15 -0.12
CA ASP A 14 -13.58 4.58 0.04
C ASP A 14 -12.96 5.18 1.32
N GLY A 15 -12.44 4.32 2.20
CA GLY A 15 -11.85 4.69 3.48
C GLY A 15 -12.57 4.13 4.69
N GLU A 16 -13.86 3.84 4.56
CA GLU A 16 -14.65 3.17 5.58
C GLU A 16 -14.84 1.71 5.21
N GLU A 17 -15.17 1.44 3.96
CA GLU A 17 -15.44 0.10 3.44
C GLU A 17 -14.46 -0.26 2.30
N VAL A 18 -14.25 -1.57 2.14
CA VAL A 18 -13.52 -2.19 1.03
C VAL A 18 -14.44 -3.20 0.35
N TRP A 19 -14.64 -3.02 -0.95
CA TRP A 19 -15.32 -3.96 -1.84
C TRP A 19 -14.31 -4.81 -2.58
N ILE A 20 -14.52 -6.12 -2.56
CA ILE A 20 -13.75 -7.06 -3.37
C ILE A 20 -14.73 -7.72 -4.35
N TYR A 21 -14.52 -7.53 -5.65
CA TYR A 21 -15.29 -8.16 -6.71
C TYR A 21 -14.46 -9.21 -7.43
N ARG A 22 -14.98 -10.44 -7.50
CA ARG A 22 -14.39 -11.57 -8.22
C ARG A 22 -15.13 -11.78 -9.56
N HIS A 23 -14.42 -11.61 -10.67
CA HIS A 23 -15.02 -11.48 -12.00
C HIS A 23 -15.61 -12.77 -12.58
N ASP A 24 -15.03 -13.94 -12.28
CA ASP A 24 -15.44 -15.24 -12.83
C ASP A 24 -16.71 -15.78 -12.17
N SER A 25 -16.86 -15.59 -10.86
CA SER A 25 -18.08 -15.99 -10.12
C SER A 25 -19.14 -14.89 -10.06
N ALA A 26 -18.80 -13.67 -10.45
CA ALA A 26 -19.64 -12.48 -10.27
C ALA A 26 -20.08 -12.31 -8.80
N GLU A 27 -19.18 -12.55 -7.87
CA GLU A 27 -19.41 -12.38 -6.44
C GLU A 27 -18.71 -11.13 -5.94
N TYR A 28 -19.29 -10.47 -4.95
CA TYR A 28 -18.61 -9.41 -4.21
C TYR A 28 -18.80 -9.57 -2.70
N ALA A 29 -17.80 -9.16 -1.94
CA ALA A 29 -17.87 -8.98 -0.50
C ALA A 29 -17.58 -7.52 -0.14
N VAL A 30 -18.06 -7.13 1.03
CA VAL A 30 -17.82 -5.81 1.63
C VAL A 30 -17.30 -6.04 3.04
N THR A 31 -16.21 -5.37 3.38
CA THR A 31 -15.61 -5.40 4.72
C THR A 31 -15.26 -3.98 5.14
N ASN A 32 -15.10 -3.73 6.44
CA ASN A 32 -14.53 -2.47 6.89
C ASN A 32 -13.07 -2.38 6.45
N SER A 33 -12.58 -1.18 6.17
CA SER A 33 -11.18 -0.93 5.83
C SER A 33 -10.21 -1.43 6.90
N GLU A 34 -10.58 -1.31 8.18
CA GLU A 34 -9.80 -1.80 9.33
C GLU A 34 -9.72 -3.35 9.39
N ASP A 35 -10.69 -4.04 8.81
CA ASP A 35 -10.77 -5.52 8.81
C ASP A 35 -10.21 -6.15 7.52
N PHE A 36 -9.76 -5.34 6.56
CA PHE A 36 -9.24 -5.83 5.28
C PHE A 36 -7.87 -6.47 5.45
N SER A 37 -7.70 -7.72 5.00
CA SER A 37 -6.48 -8.51 5.26
C SER A 37 -5.80 -9.05 4.00
N GLU A 38 -6.45 -8.92 2.84
CA GLU A 38 -6.02 -9.52 1.58
C GLU A 38 -5.06 -8.63 0.81
N MET A 39 -4.00 -8.24 1.52
CA MET A 39 -2.97 -7.32 1.07
C MET A 39 -2.32 -7.73 -0.25
N PHE A 40 -2.27 -9.02 -0.58
CA PHE A 40 -1.68 -9.51 -1.83
C PHE A 40 -2.51 -9.19 -3.08
N LEU A 41 -3.78 -8.82 -2.93
CA LEU A 41 -4.60 -8.31 -4.04
C LEU A 41 -4.26 -6.85 -4.40
N ILE A 42 -3.54 -6.15 -3.54
CA ILE A 42 -3.14 -4.76 -3.73
C ILE A 42 -1.60 -4.63 -3.64
N GLY A 43 -1.02 -3.58 -4.23
CA GLY A 43 0.40 -3.30 -4.02
C GLY A 43 0.64 -2.76 -2.60
N PHE A 44 1.85 -2.90 -2.05
CA PHE A 44 2.23 -2.23 -0.80
C PHE A 44 2.05 -0.71 -0.89
N SER A 45 2.33 -0.15 -2.07
CA SER A 45 2.07 1.27 -2.33
C SER A 45 0.59 1.64 -2.18
N SER A 46 -0.33 0.71 -2.45
CA SER A 46 -1.78 0.89 -2.32
C SER A 46 -2.27 0.62 -0.90
N LEU A 47 -1.64 -0.31 -0.17
CA LEU A 47 -1.88 -0.58 1.24
C LEU A 47 -1.75 0.70 2.08
N ILE A 48 -0.70 1.48 1.82
CA ILE A 48 -0.46 2.78 2.45
C ILE A 48 -1.71 3.69 2.33
N PHE A 49 -2.43 3.68 1.20
CA PHE A 49 -3.64 4.49 1.03
C PHE A 49 -4.88 3.93 1.73
N VAL A 50 -4.98 2.60 1.86
CA VAL A 50 -6.11 1.95 2.55
C VAL A 50 -5.99 2.15 4.07
N GLU A 51 -4.78 2.02 4.62
CA GLU A 51 -4.51 2.08 6.06
C GLU A 51 -4.46 3.49 6.65
N PHE A 52 -4.43 4.55 5.84
CA PHE A 52 -4.47 5.90 6.40
C PHE A 52 -5.83 6.17 7.04
N SER A 53 -5.82 6.38 8.36
CA SER A 53 -6.95 6.94 9.09
C SER A 53 -7.38 8.29 8.50
N THR A 54 -8.65 8.67 8.67
CA THR A 54 -9.21 9.93 8.16
C THR A 54 -8.36 11.15 8.54
N SER A 55 -7.80 11.17 9.75
CA SER A 55 -6.94 12.25 10.25
C SER A 55 -5.62 12.41 9.49
N ILE A 56 -5.09 11.30 8.96
CA ILE A 56 -3.88 11.30 8.16
C ILE A 56 -4.21 11.75 6.74
N ARG A 57 -5.32 11.29 6.15
CA ARG A 57 -5.82 11.72 4.83
C ARG A 57 -6.10 13.23 4.77
N GLU A 58 -6.63 13.80 5.85
CA GLU A 58 -6.80 15.25 5.98
C GLU A 58 -5.46 15.98 5.95
N SER A 59 -4.44 15.44 6.63
CA SER A 59 -3.06 15.96 6.60
C SER A 59 -2.44 15.89 5.20
N PHE A 60 -2.81 14.91 4.37
CA PHE A 60 -2.38 14.83 2.97
C PHE A 60 -3.02 15.88 2.05
N SER A 61 -4.23 16.33 2.36
CA SER A 61 -4.98 17.27 1.52
C SER A 61 -4.43 18.71 1.53
N GLU A 62 -3.65 19.05 2.56
CA GLU A 62 -3.07 20.39 2.76
C GLU A 62 -1.57 20.47 2.46
N VAL A 63 -0.93 19.35 2.17
CA VAL A 63 0.53 19.24 2.14
C VAL A 63 1.05 19.15 0.70
N GLU A 64 1.75 20.19 0.28
CA GLU A 64 2.53 20.20 -0.97
C GLU A 64 3.61 19.10 -0.87
N ILE A 65 3.70 18.17 -1.84
CA ILE A 65 4.66 17.06 -1.77
C ILE A 65 6.08 17.63 -1.97
N THR A 66 6.74 17.96 -0.87
CA THR A 66 8.15 18.35 -0.79
C THR A 66 8.97 17.23 -0.15
N ARG A 67 10.30 17.27 -0.26
CA ARG A 67 11.19 16.27 0.37
C ARG A 67 10.96 16.14 1.88
N GLU A 68 10.75 17.27 2.57
CA GLU A 68 10.50 17.29 4.03
C GLU A 68 9.13 16.68 4.36
N ASN A 69 8.14 16.89 3.49
CA ASN A 69 6.81 16.34 3.67
C ASN A 69 6.77 14.83 3.40
N ILE A 70 7.52 14.31 2.43
CA ILE A 70 7.62 12.85 2.20
C ILE A 70 8.15 12.12 3.44
N ILE A 71 9.12 12.71 4.15
CA ILE A 71 9.63 12.14 5.40
C ILE A 71 8.53 12.11 6.45
N ASN A 72 7.84 13.23 6.67
CA ASN A 72 6.71 13.28 7.61
C ASN A 72 5.60 12.29 7.25
N LEU A 73 5.34 12.07 5.96
CA LEU A 73 4.33 11.12 5.50
C LEU A 73 4.75 9.67 5.76
N ILE A 74 6.02 9.35 5.53
CA ILE A 74 6.61 8.05 5.88
C ILE A 74 6.59 7.87 7.40
N GLU A 75 6.97 8.87 8.19
CA GLU A 75 6.92 8.82 9.65
C GLU A 75 5.50 8.66 10.18
N ILE A 76 4.52 9.40 9.65
CA ILE A 76 3.10 9.25 10.01
C ILE A 76 2.62 7.83 9.69
N PHE A 77 2.89 7.31 8.49
CA PHE A 77 2.55 5.94 8.12
C PHE A 77 3.13 4.91 9.10
N LEU A 78 4.41 5.09 9.45
CA LEU A 78 5.15 4.15 10.30
C LEU A 78 4.88 4.33 11.80
N THR A 79 4.10 5.34 12.21
CA THR A 79 3.77 5.60 13.62
C THR A 79 2.27 5.54 13.90
N SER A 80 1.42 5.54 12.87
CA SER A 80 -0.04 5.52 13.03
C SER A 80 -0.65 4.15 13.28
N ASN A 81 0.05 3.07 12.92
CA ASN A 81 -0.43 1.69 13.05
C ASN A 81 0.37 0.96 14.13
N ASP A 82 0.00 1.05 15.42
CA ASP A 82 0.57 0.27 16.55
C ASP A 82 2.11 0.22 16.74
N PHE A 83 2.90 0.77 15.83
CA PHE A 83 4.36 0.88 15.83
C PHE A 83 4.76 2.07 16.70
N GLN A 84 4.33 2.04 17.97
CA GLN A 84 4.65 3.04 18.98
C GLN A 84 6.13 2.93 19.38
N SER A 85 7.01 3.53 18.59
CA SER A 85 8.40 3.78 18.97
C SER A 85 8.59 5.24 19.33
N ASP A 86 9.13 5.51 20.52
CA ASP A 86 9.49 6.85 21.03
C ASP A 86 10.57 7.57 20.16
N ALA A 87 11.11 6.91 19.14
CA ALA A 87 11.88 7.52 18.07
C ALA A 87 11.64 6.76 16.76
N PRO A 88 11.40 7.43 15.62
CA PRO A 88 11.35 6.73 14.34
C PRO A 88 12.75 6.14 14.09
N ASN A 89 12.86 4.81 13.95
CA ASN A 89 14.06 4.13 13.44
C ASN A 89 14.22 4.41 11.93
N LEU A 90 13.96 5.65 11.51
CA LEU A 90 14.01 6.11 10.15
C LEU A 90 15.43 6.64 9.88
N SER A 91 16.11 6.04 8.92
CA SER A 91 17.38 6.52 8.42
C SER A 91 17.29 6.82 6.93
N GLY A 92 18.14 7.72 6.44
CA GLY A 92 18.16 8.13 5.05
C GLY A 92 19.57 8.02 4.48
N SER A 93 19.70 7.44 3.29
CA SER A 93 20.98 7.35 2.59
C SER A 93 20.82 7.47 1.08
N ARG A 94 21.87 7.97 0.41
CA ARG A 94 21.94 7.88 -1.05
C ARG A 94 22.36 6.48 -1.44
N GLN A 95 21.64 5.90 -2.39
CA GLN A 95 21.90 4.58 -2.93
C GLN A 95 21.94 4.66 -4.45
N THR A 96 22.74 3.81 -5.08
CA THR A 96 22.73 3.64 -6.53
C THR A 96 22.32 2.22 -6.85
N ILE A 97 21.20 2.07 -7.56
CA ILE A 97 20.64 0.77 -7.96
C ILE A 97 20.48 0.82 -9.47
N GLN A 98 21.08 -0.15 -10.18
CA GLN A 98 20.96 -0.26 -11.65
C GLN A 98 21.27 1.06 -12.39
N ASP A 99 22.36 1.73 -12.01
CA ASP A 99 22.81 3.02 -12.56
C ASP A 99 21.89 4.23 -12.31
N GLN A 100 20.84 4.08 -11.48
CA GLN A 100 19.97 5.17 -11.04
C GLN A 100 20.30 5.56 -9.59
N GLU A 101 20.42 6.86 -9.32
CA GLU A 101 20.59 7.40 -7.96
C GLU A 101 19.23 7.53 -7.26
N TYR A 102 19.17 7.03 -6.03
CA TYR A 102 18.02 7.11 -5.14
C TYR A 102 18.40 7.77 -3.83
N TYR A 103 17.45 8.47 -3.23
CA TYR A 103 17.45 8.69 -1.79
C TYR A 103 16.57 7.61 -1.15
N MET A 104 17.21 6.69 -0.44
CA MET A 104 16.55 5.59 0.25
C MET A 104 16.22 6.00 1.68
N TYR A 105 14.95 5.88 2.05
CA TYR A 105 14.50 5.91 3.44
C TYR A 105 14.36 4.49 3.94
N GLU A 106 14.97 4.18 5.07
CA GLU A 106 14.95 2.88 5.72
C GLU A 106 14.27 3.01 7.07
N TYR A 107 13.30 2.14 7.35
CA TYR A 107 12.68 2.01 8.65
C TYR A 107 12.75 0.57 9.15
N ARG A 108 13.28 0.39 10.36
CA ARG A 108 13.28 -0.90 11.04
C ARG A 108 12.16 -0.93 12.07
N VAL A 109 11.23 -1.86 11.88
CA VAL A 109 10.16 -2.13 12.84
C VAL A 109 10.81 -2.64 14.13
N PRO A 110 10.59 -1.99 15.28
CA PRO A 110 11.05 -2.53 16.55
C PRO A 110 10.43 -3.91 16.82
N GLU A 111 11.19 -4.82 17.40
CA GLU A 111 10.72 -6.12 17.92
C GLU A 111 10.28 -7.18 16.88
N GLU A 112 10.12 -6.83 15.60
CA GLU A 112 9.55 -7.72 14.58
C GLU A 112 10.55 -8.19 13.50
N ASP A 113 11.84 -7.83 13.60
CA ASP A 113 12.88 -8.11 12.58
C ASP A 113 12.47 -7.75 11.13
N MET A 114 11.55 -6.78 10.99
CA MET A 114 11.07 -6.27 9.71
C MET A 114 11.80 -4.98 9.29
N LEU A 115 12.09 -4.87 8.00
CA LEU A 115 12.74 -3.71 7.39
C LEU A 115 11.92 -3.19 6.20
N PHE A 116 11.61 -1.90 6.22
CA PHE A 116 10.93 -1.20 5.13
C PHE A 116 11.88 -0.19 4.48
N ASN A 117 11.98 -0.24 3.15
CA ASN A 117 12.78 0.68 2.36
C ASN A 117 11.94 1.38 1.30
N ALA A 118 11.98 2.71 1.25
CA ALA A 118 11.36 3.53 0.23
C ALA A 118 12.43 4.24 -0.60
N PHE A 119 12.42 4.00 -1.91
CA PHE A 119 13.39 4.56 -2.86
C PHE A 119 12.75 5.73 -3.60
N VAL A 120 13.26 6.92 -3.33
CA VAL A 120 12.78 8.17 -3.91
C VAL A 120 13.79 8.70 -4.90
N ASN A 121 13.33 9.04 -6.09
CA ASN A 121 14.15 9.74 -7.07
C ASN A 121 14.47 11.14 -6.54
N PRO A 122 15.76 11.49 -6.36
CA PRO A 122 16.15 12.74 -5.72
C PRO A 122 15.89 13.97 -6.59
N GLU A 123 15.73 13.81 -7.91
CA GLU A 123 15.50 14.91 -8.85
C GLU A 123 14.00 15.28 -8.94
N THR A 124 13.13 14.26 -8.97
CA THR A 124 11.69 14.43 -9.14
C THR A 124 10.91 14.36 -7.83
N ALA A 125 11.55 13.94 -6.73
CA ALA A 125 10.91 13.61 -5.47
C ALA A 125 9.78 12.57 -5.60
N THR A 126 9.86 11.68 -6.59
CA THR A 126 8.87 10.62 -6.80
C THR A 126 9.32 9.32 -6.13
N LEU A 127 8.40 8.65 -5.44
CA LEU A 127 8.59 7.27 -5.01
C LEU A 127 8.60 6.37 -6.25
N GLU A 128 9.67 5.57 -6.42
CA GLU A 128 9.84 4.67 -7.56
C GLU A 128 9.86 3.19 -7.16
N GLN A 129 10.26 2.88 -5.92
CA GLN A 129 10.30 1.51 -5.44
C GLN A 129 10.02 1.45 -3.94
N LEU A 130 9.33 0.40 -3.52
CA LEU A 130 9.18 -0.02 -2.14
C LEU A 130 9.80 -1.41 -1.96
N GLN A 131 10.43 -1.63 -0.82
CA GLN A 131 10.93 -2.93 -0.43
C GLN A 131 10.57 -3.23 1.01
N PHE A 132 10.18 -4.47 1.25
CA PHE A 132 9.84 -4.99 2.56
C PHE A 132 10.65 -6.27 2.77
N THR A 133 11.37 -6.34 3.89
CA THR A 133 12.18 -7.52 4.25
C THR A 133 11.68 -8.05 5.59
N VAL A 134 11.47 -9.36 5.65
CA VAL A 134 11.11 -10.10 6.86
C VAL A 134 12.09 -11.24 7.02
N GLU A 135 12.66 -11.38 8.22
CA GLU A 135 13.43 -12.57 8.58
C GLU A 135 12.48 -13.58 9.24
N ASP A 136 12.41 -14.80 8.71
CA ASP A 136 11.71 -15.91 9.36
C ASP A 136 12.59 -17.16 9.36
N GLU A 137 12.81 -17.73 10.54
CA GLU A 137 13.69 -18.89 10.79
C GLU A 137 15.09 -18.77 10.15
N GLY A 138 15.65 -17.55 10.07
CA GLY A 138 16.96 -17.27 9.47
C GLY A 138 16.97 -17.22 7.94
N ILE A 139 15.79 -17.11 7.32
CA ILE A 139 15.61 -16.86 5.89
C ILE A 139 15.08 -15.44 5.71
N ASP A 140 15.81 -14.64 4.93
CA ASP A 140 15.36 -13.30 4.54
C ASP A 140 14.39 -13.39 3.35
N PHE A 141 13.13 -13.02 3.59
CA PHE A 141 12.13 -12.82 2.55
C PHE A 141 12.12 -11.35 2.14
N VAL A 142 12.50 -11.08 0.89
CA VAL A 142 12.53 -9.72 0.34
C VAL A 142 11.44 -9.56 -0.71
N PHE A 143 10.50 -8.66 -0.43
CA PHE A 143 9.45 -8.25 -1.34
C PHE A 143 9.81 -6.90 -1.94
N THR A 144 9.74 -6.78 -3.26
CA THR A 144 10.03 -5.52 -3.96
C THR A 144 8.88 -5.15 -4.88
N GLU A 145 8.33 -3.95 -4.68
CA GLU A 145 7.38 -3.33 -5.58
C GLU A 145 8.06 -2.21 -6.36
N ASN A 146 8.00 -2.30 -7.69
CA ASN A 146 8.50 -1.26 -8.59
C ASN A 146 7.31 -0.48 -9.16
N ILE A 147 7.31 0.84 -8.96
CA ILE A 147 6.28 1.74 -9.48
C ILE A 147 6.66 2.10 -10.91
N ILE A 148 6.07 1.38 -11.88
CA ILE A 148 6.34 1.60 -13.31
C ILE A 148 5.77 2.94 -13.79
N GLN A 149 4.59 3.30 -13.28
CA GLN A 149 3.90 4.53 -13.64
C GLN A 149 3.04 5.02 -12.48
N ARG A 150 3.12 6.33 -12.21
CA ARG A 150 2.21 7.04 -11.30
C ARG A 150 1.51 8.15 -12.07
N ILE A 151 0.19 8.17 -11.99
CA ILE A 151 -0.62 9.28 -12.48
C ILE A 151 -1.12 10.03 -11.25
N ALA A 152 -0.74 11.29 -11.12
CA ALA A 152 -1.25 12.12 -10.03
C ALA A 152 -2.69 12.52 -10.37
N GLU A 153 -3.65 11.89 -9.70
CA GLU A 153 -5.04 12.31 -9.75
C GLU A 153 -5.22 13.64 -8.99
N PRO A 154 -6.14 14.51 -9.43
CA PRO A 154 -6.48 15.71 -8.67
C PRO A 154 -7.04 15.34 -7.29
N LEU A 155 -7.05 16.29 -6.35
CA LEU A 155 -7.76 16.11 -5.08
C LEU A 155 -9.25 15.91 -5.38
N ILE A 156 -9.74 14.69 -5.15
CA ILE A 156 -11.14 14.30 -5.30
C ILE A 156 -11.71 14.12 -3.89
N ALA A 157 -12.92 14.63 -3.65
CA ALA A 157 -13.59 14.44 -2.35
C ALA A 157 -13.93 12.95 -2.14
N ALA A 158 -13.85 12.47 -0.90
CA ALA A 158 -14.09 11.05 -0.59
C ALA A 158 -15.49 10.57 -1.01
N ASP A 159 -16.48 11.46 -0.98
CA ASP A 159 -17.86 11.19 -1.40
C ASP A 159 -18.08 11.26 -2.92
N ALA A 160 -17.05 11.59 -3.70
CA ALA A 160 -17.16 11.71 -5.16
C ALA A 160 -17.17 10.35 -5.87
N PHE A 161 -16.89 9.26 -5.14
CA PHE A 161 -16.89 7.92 -5.68
C PHE A 161 -17.82 7.02 -4.85
N SER A 162 -18.67 6.26 -5.53
CA SER A 162 -19.37 5.13 -4.91
C SER A 162 -19.16 3.89 -5.78
N PHE A 163 -18.79 2.79 -5.15
CA PHE A 163 -18.72 1.52 -5.86
C PHE A 163 -20.12 0.94 -6.01
N SER A 164 -20.45 0.53 -7.23
CA SER A 164 -21.66 -0.23 -7.53
C SER A 164 -21.24 -1.54 -8.21
N PRO A 165 -21.49 -2.70 -7.58
CA PRO A 165 -21.17 -3.99 -8.17
C PRO A 165 -21.83 -4.15 -9.55
N PRO A 166 -21.19 -4.85 -10.51
CA PRO A 166 -21.79 -5.10 -11.82
C PRO A 166 -23.18 -5.74 -11.72
N PRO A 167 -24.12 -5.42 -12.63
CA PRO A 167 -25.45 -6.03 -12.61
C PRO A 167 -25.39 -7.56 -12.63
N GLY A 168 -26.17 -8.20 -11.77
CA GLY A 168 -26.19 -9.67 -11.63
C GLY A 168 -25.15 -10.23 -10.67
N SER A 169 -24.36 -9.37 -10.00
CA SER A 169 -23.44 -9.81 -8.96
C SER A 169 -24.17 -10.27 -7.70
N THR A 170 -23.61 -11.27 -7.02
CA THR A 170 -24.14 -11.80 -5.76
C THR A 170 -23.25 -11.32 -4.61
N MET A 171 -23.87 -10.77 -3.55
CA MET A 171 -23.15 -10.46 -2.32
C MET A 171 -22.90 -11.75 -1.54
N VAL A 172 -21.67 -11.95 -1.09
CA VAL A 172 -21.25 -13.06 -0.24
C VAL A 172 -20.57 -12.52 1.02
N ASP A 173 -20.54 -13.32 2.08
CA ASP A 173 -19.91 -12.90 3.36
C ASP A 173 -18.39 -12.73 3.21
N SER A 174 -17.74 -13.53 2.36
CA SER A 174 -16.32 -13.42 2.04
C SER A 174 -16.04 -13.97 0.64
N ILE A 175 -15.05 -13.39 -0.03
CA ILE A 175 -14.56 -13.89 -1.32
C ILE A 175 -13.46 -14.90 -1.03
N SER A 176 -13.56 -16.10 -1.60
CA SER A 176 -12.44 -17.03 -1.60
C SER A 176 -11.37 -16.52 -2.54
N ILE A 177 -10.21 -16.18 -1.97
CA ILE A 177 -9.06 -15.68 -2.70
C ILE A 177 -7.97 -16.74 -2.63
N GLU A 178 -7.58 -17.24 -3.79
CA GLU A 178 -6.52 -18.24 -3.94
C GLU A 178 -5.27 -17.52 -4.44
N PRO A 179 -4.24 -17.34 -3.60
CA PRO A 179 -3.04 -16.60 -3.99
C PRO A 179 -2.12 -17.36 -4.97
N PHE A 180 -2.31 -18.68 -5.16
CA PHE A 180 -1.49 -19.55 -6.03
C PHE A 180 -2.19 -20.86 -6.41
#